data_AF-A0A0F9X566-F1
#
_entry.id   AF-A0A0F9X566-F1
#
_cell.length_a   1.000
_cell.length_b   1.000
_cell.length_c   1.000
_cell.angle_alpha   90.00
_cell.angle_beta   90.00
_cell.angle_gamma   90.00
#
_symmetry.space_group_name_H-M   'P 1'
#
loop_
_entity.id
_entity.type
_entity.pdbx_description
1 polymer ?
#
loop_
_entity_poly.entity_id
_entity_poly.type
_entity_poly.pdbx_seq_one_letter_code
_entity_poly.pdbx_strand_id
1 'polypeptide(L)'
;MKHPIQKKLLVLTTAALLGSAISAQAAEELKIFNWSDYIAEDTIANFEKETGIKVTYDVYDSNEVLDARLLTGRSGFDIVIPSNHFLTKQIQAGVYQELDKSQLPNMKNLDPDLMAQLETVDPGAAHAVPYMWGTNGIGYNVDKVTAILGEDAPVNSWDLVFKPEVASKLASCGISMLDSGDDMMTSALGYLGLDPNSTKTEDLKKAEELLLSVRDSVKYFHSSRYISDLANGDICVAVGFSGDVFQAAARAEESENGVNIAYTIPKEGTQLWFDMMAIPKDAPNPENAHTFINYILRPDVVAPITDYVAYANPNKAANELVDPEILNDPAIYPTDEVMKKLYVAEPRPLAAQRIVTRSWNRVKSGQ
;
A
#
# COMPACT_ATOMS: atom_id res chain seq x y z
N MET A 1 -81.13 -62.99 -9.95
CA MET A 1 -80.22 -61.87 -10.30
C MET A 1 -78.93 -62.44 -10.88
N LYS A 2 -78.38 -61.73 -11.86
CA LYS A 2 -77.36 -62.15 -12.84
C LYS A 2 -75.97 -62.46 -12.22
N HIS A 3 -75.42 -63.62 -12.58
CA HIS A 3 -74.10 -63.88 -13.24
C HIS A 3 -72.75 -63.28 -12.72
N PRO A 4 -71.57 -63.79 -13.14
CA PRO A 4 -70.56 -64.41 -12.26
C PRO A 4 -69.12 -63.82 -12.35
N ILE A 5 -68.19 -64.42 -11.57
CA ILE A 5 -66.72 -64.64 -11.77
C ILE A 5 -65.95 -63.72 -12.74
N GLN A 6 -64.86 -63.05 -12.28
CA GLN A 6 -63.49 -63.18 -12.83
C GLN A 6 -62.40 -62.35 -12.09
N LYS A 7 -61.19 -62.94 -12.07
CA LYS A 7 -59.89 -62.45 -11.58
C LYS A 7 -59.34 -61.23 -12.34
N LYS A 8 -58.33 -60.58 -11.74
CA LYS A 8 -57.21 -59.72 -12.27
C LYS A 8 -57.15 -58.39 -11.48
N LEU A 9 -56.04 -57.70 -11.21
CA LEU A 9 -54.65 -57.75 -11.66
C LEU A 9 -53.80 -56.96 -10.64
N LEU A 10 -52.53 -57.33 -10.50
CA LEU A 10 -51.46 -56.55 -9.87
C LEU A 10 -51.23 -55.24 -10.65
N VAL A 11 -51.14 -54.09 -9.96
CA VAL A 11 -50.48 -52.89 -10.49
C VAL A 11 -49.60 -52.31 -9.38
N LEU A 12 -48.29 -52.51 -9.54
CA LEU A 12 -47.25 -51.71 -8.89
C LEU A 12 -47.37 -50.27 -9.40
N THR A 13 -47.47 -49.30 -8.51
CA THR A 13 -47.26 -47.88 -8.84
C THR A 13 -46.00 -47.42 -8.14
N THR A 14 -44.89 -47.50 -8.87
CA THR A 14 -43.60 -46.89 -8.51
C THR A 14 -43.73 -45.39 -8.70
N ALA A 15 -43.97 -44.63 -7.63
CA ALA A 15 -43.92 -43.17 -7.67
C ALA A 15 -42.44 -42.75 -7.73
N ALA A 16 -41.98 -42.39 -8.92
CA ALA A 16 -40.70 -41.73 -9.12
C ALA A 16 -40.77 -40.32 -8.52
N LEU A 17 -40.29 -40.16 -7.30
CA LEU A 17 -39.83 -38.88 -6.78
C LEU A 17 -38.57 -38.50 -7.56
N LEU A 18 -38.76 -37.74 -8.65
CA LEU A 18 -37.71 -36.91 -9.23
C LEU A 18 -37.33 -35.88 -8.17
N GLY A 19 -36.36 -36.24 -7.33
CA GLY A 19 -35.67 -35.30 -6.46
C GLY A 19 -35.03 -34.25 -7.35
N SER A 20 -35.61 -33.05 -7.37
CA SER A 20 -34.88 -31.85 -7.73
C SER A 20 -33.75 -31.72 -6.73
N ALA A 21 -32.58 -32.25 -7.07
CA ALA A 21 -31.34 -31.84 -6.47
C ALA A 21 -31.15 -30.37 -6.84
N ILE A 22 -31.71 -29.49 -6.01
CA ILE A 22 -31.18 -28.15 -5.86
C ILE A 22 -29.79 -28.42 -5.28
N SER A 23 -28.78 -28.46 -6.15
CA SER A 23 -27.42 -28.25 -5.72
C SER A 23 -27.45 -26.95 -4.95
N ALA A 24 -27.38 -27.03 -3.63
CA ALA A 24 -27.00 -25.90 -2.82
C ALA A 24 -25.59 -25.55 -3.28
N GLN A 25 -25.50 -24.70 -4.30
CA GLN A 25 -24.27 -24.02 -4.66
C GLN A 25 -23.86 -23.35 -3.36
N ALA A 26 -22.81 -23.85 -2.70
CA ALA A 26 -22.24 -23.17 -1.56
C ALA A 26 -22.05 -21.71 -2.00
N ALA A 27 -22.51 -20.75 -1.19
CA ALA A 27 -22.26 -19.35 -1.50
C ALA A 27 -20.74 -19.22 -1.70
N GLU A 28 -20.34 -18.78 -2.89
CA GLU A 28 -18.93 -18.62 -3.22
C GLU A 28 -18.38 -17.57 -2.27
N GLU A 29 -17.44 -17.95 -1.39
CA GLU A 29 -16.86 -17.05 -0.41
C GLU A 29 -15.53 -16.49 -0.94
N LEU A 30 -15.22 -15.27 -0.56
CA LEU A 30 -13.93 -14.61 -0.78
C LEU A 30 -13.50 -13.94 0.51
N LYS A 31 -12.26 -14.20 0.96
CA LYS A 31 -11.70 -13.64 2.19
C LYS A 31 -10.55 -12.72 1.86
N ILE A 32 -10.70 -11.43 2.16
CA ILE A 32 -9.71 -10.40 1.86
C ILE A 32 -9.13 -9.89 3.18
N PHE A 33 -7.81 -9.71 3.22
CA PHE A 33 -7.13 -8.99 4.28
C PHE A 33 -6.39 -7.79 3.69
N ASN A 34 -6.90 -6.58 3.92
CA ASN A 34 -6.35 -5.33 3.38
C ASN A 34 -5.94 -4.35 4.48
N TRP A 35 -5.32 -3.24 4.12
CA TRP A 35 -5.18 -2.08 4.98
C TRP A 35 -6.54 -1.50 5.41
N SER A 36 -6.60 -0.94 6.61
CA SER A 36 -7.74 -0.14 7.08
C SER A 36 -7.93 1.12 6.23
N ASP A 37 -9.18 1.56 6.05
CA ASP A 37 -9.55 2.79 5.33
C ASP A 37 -9.00 2.87 3.89
N TYR A 38 -8.91 1.71 3.24
CA TYR A 38 -8.21 1.56 1.96
C TYR A 38 -9.07 0.99 0.83
N ILE A 39 -10.39 1.18 0.91
CA ILE A 39 -11.36 0.81 -0.12
C ILE A 39 -12.58 1.75 -0.03
N ALA A 40 -13.25 2.04 -1.15
CA ALA A 40 -14.49 2.82 -1.11
C ALA A 40 -15.64 2.02 -0.48
N GLU A 41 -16.54 2.72 0.22
CA GLU A 41 -17.62 2.13 1.02
C GLU A 41 -18.50 1.14 0.25
N ASP A 42 -18.73 1.39 -1.04
CA ASP A 42 -19.64 0.63 -1.88
C ASP A 42 -18.95 -0.45 -2.74
N THR A 43 -17.62 -0.48 -2.79
CA THR A 43 -16.85 -1.36 -3.70
C THR A 43 -17.21 -2.83 -3.46
N ILE A 44 -17.22 -3.25 -2.19
CA ILE A 44 -17.52 -4.64 -1.84
C ILE A 44 -18.98 -4.97 -2.15
N ALA A 45 -19.92 -4.10 -1.78
CA ALA A 45 -21.35 -4.31 -2.04
C ALA A 45 -21.65 -4.40 -3.55
N ASN A 46 -20.99 -3.57 -4.35
CA ASN A 46 -21.11 -3.59 -5.81
C ASN A 46 -20.52 -4.88 -6.40
N PHE A 47 -19.37 -5.33 -5.92
CA PHE A 47 -18.77 -6.60 -6.32
C PHE A 47 -19.67 -7.81 -5.98
N GLU A 48 -20.19 -7.88 -4.75
CA GLU A 48 -21.09 -8.98 -4.35
C GLU A 48 -22.36 -9.00 -5.20
N LYS A 49 -22.87 -7.82 -5.55
CA LYS A 49 -24.06 -7.69 -6.39
C LYS A 49 -23.80 -8.14 -7.84
N GLU A 50 -22.63 -7.84 -8.39
CA GLU A 50 -22.26 -8.20 -9.76
C GLU A 50 -21.97 -9.69 -9.90
N THR A 51 -21.31 -10.29 -8.92
CA THR A 51 -20.75 -11.65 -9.03
C THR A 51 -21.56 -12.71 -8.26
N GLY A 52 -22.27 -12.31 -7.21
CA GLY A 52 -22.88 -13.23 -6.25
C GLY A 52 -21.91 -13.81 -5.22
N ILE A 53 -20.60 -13.50 -5.32
CA ILE A 53 -19.56 -13.93 -4.38
C ILE A 53 -19.70 -13.13 -3.09
N LYS A 54 -19.71 -13.81 -1.94
CA LYS A 54 -19.75 -13.20 -0.62
C LYS A 54 -18.36 -12.88 -0.11
N VAL A 55 -18.15 -11.64 0.30
CA VAL A 55 -16.84 -11.15 0.74
C VAL A 55 -16.82 -11.03 2.27
N THR A 56 -15.85 -11.69 2.89
CA THR A 56 -15.38 -11.35 4.24
C THR A 56 -14.17 -10.44 4.08
N TYR A 57 -14.26 -9.23 4.61
CA TYR A 57 -13.23 -8.22 4.49
C TYR A 57 -12.67 -7.88 5.87
N ASP A 58 -11.45 -8.36 6.15
CA ASP A 58 -10.72 -8.03 7.36
C ASP A 58 -9.66 -6.97 7.06
N VAL A 59 -9.30 -6.18 8.07
CA VAL A 59 -8.31 -5.10 7.93
C VAL A 59 -7.13 -5.24 8.90
N TYR A 60 -5.98 -4.72 8.48
CA TYR A 60 -4.78 -4.56 9.31
C TYR A 60 -4.19 -3.16 9.16
N ASP A 61 -3.25 -2.82 10.05
CA ASP A 61 -2.64 -1.49 10.17
C ASP A 61 -1.11 -1.50 9.99
N SER A 62 -0.51 -2.68 9.76
CA SER A 62 0.93 -2.83 9.57
C SER A 62 1.28 -4.08 8.77
N ASN A 63 2.34 -3.99 7.96
CA ASN A 63 2.87 -5.13 7.22
C ASN A 63 3.35 -6.26 8.15
N GLU A 64 3.83 -5.94 9.36
CA GLU A 64 4.27 -6.94 10.34
C GLU A 64 3.10 -7.81 10.84
N VAL A 65 1.91 -7.24 11.01
CA VAL A 65 0.70 -7.99 11.37
C VAL A 65 0.33 -8.95 10.24
N LEU A 66 0.36 -8.47 8.99
CA LEU A 66 0.13 -9.32 7.82
C LEU A 66 1.19 -10.43 7.71
N ASP A 67 2.47 -10.09 7.83
CA ASP A 67 3.59 -11.04 7.70
C ASP A 67 3.52 -12.13 8.77
N ALA A 68 3.27 -11.75 10.02
CA ALA A 68 3.05 -12.71 11.11
C ALA A 68 1.88 -13.66 10.80
N ARG A 69 0.79 -13.14 10.21
CA ARG A 69 -0.37 -13.95 9.83
C ARG A 69 -0.01 -14.95 8.72
N LEU A 70 0.71 -14.52 7.69
CA LEU A 70 1.15 -15.36 6.58
C LEU A 70 2.16 -16.44 7.00
N LEU A 71 3.11 -16.11 7.89
CA LEU A 71 4.13 -17.04 8.37
C LEU A 71 3.58 -18.19 9.22
N THR A 72 2.40 -18.03 9.83
CA THR A 72 1.79 -19.13 10.61
C THR A 72 1.36 -20.32 9.74
N GLY A 73 1.18 -20.11 8.43
CA GLY A 73 0.58 -21.07 7.51
C GLY A 73 -0.90 -21.29 7.84
N ARG A 74 -1.77 -21.36 6.82
CA ARG A 74 -3.24 -21.27 6.96
C ARG A 74 -3.70 -19.87 7.34
N SER A 75 -3.28 -18.89 6.54
CA SER A 75 -3.70 -17.49 6.71
C SER A 75 -5.23 -17.37 6.80
N GLY A 76 -5.93 -18.21 6.02
CA GLY A 76 -7.39 -18.23 5.89
C GLY A 76 -7.91 -17.21 4.88
N PHE A 77 -7.02 -16.52 4.17
CA PHE A 77 -7.35 -15.45 3.23
C PHE A 77 -7.08 -15.88 1.78
N ASP A 78 -7.92 -15.36 0.89
CA ASP A 78 -7.85 -15.54 -0.55
C ASP A 78 -7.04 -14.42 -1.22
N ILE A 79 -7.13 -13.20 -0.69
CA ILE A 79 -6.34 -12.05 -1.12
C ILE A 79 -5.71 -11.38 0.09
N VAL A 80 -4.44 -11.02 -0.04
CA VAL A 80 -3.73 -10.12 0.87
C VAL A 80 -3.04 -9.01 0.08
N ILE A 81 -2.81 -7.86 0.71
CA ILE A 81 -2.35 -6.65 0.01
C ILE A 81 -1.05 -6.08 0.62
N PRO A 82 0.05 -6.85 0.72
CA PRO A 82 1.31 -6.37 1.32
C PRO A 82 1.89 -5.19 0.54
N SER A 83 2.68 -4.36 1.22
CA SER A 83 3.56 -3.43 0.52
C SER A 83 4.70 -4.17 -0.19
N ASN A 84 5.14 -3.65 -1.33
CA ASN A 84 6.16 -4.24 -2.20
C ASN A 84 7.45 -4.68 -1.49
N HIS A 85 7.92 -3.92 -0.50
CA HIS A 85 9.12 -4.25 0.27
C HIS A 85 8.98 -5.49 1.18
N PHE A 86 7.76 -5.84 1.58
CA PHE A 86 7.46 -7.13 2.22
C PHE A 86 7.22 -8.22 1.16
N LEU A 87 6.48 -7.88 0.10
CA LEU A 87 6.15 -8.80 -0.98
C LEU A 87 7.39 -9.51 -1.54
N THR A 88 8.48 -8.79 -1.81
CA THR A 88 9.70 -9.42 -2.39
C THR A 88 10.26 -10.55 -1.52
N LYS A 89 10.31 -10.35 -0.20
CA LYS A 89 10.80 -11.37 0.75
C LYS A 89 9.82 -12.55 0.85
N GLN A 90 8.52 -12.26 0.81
CA GLN A 90 7.46 -13.25 0.89
C GLN A 90 7.39 -14.12 -0.39
N ILE A 91 7.64 -13.55 -1.57
CA ILE A 91 7.82 -14.30 -2.82
C ILE A 91 9.01 -15.25 -2.68
N GLN A 92 10.17 -14.77 -2.20
CA GLN A 92 11.36 -15.60 -1.97
C GLN A 92 11.10 -16.74 -0.96
N ALA A 93 10.24 -16.51 0.02
CA ALA A 93 9.80 -17.51 0.99
C ALA A 93 8.71 -18.47 0.46
N GLY A 94 8.19 -18.24 -0.76
CA GLY A 94 7.18 -19.08 -1.40
C GLY A 94 5.78 -18.97 -0.79
N VAL A 95 5.45 -17.79 -0.25
CA VAL A 95 4.17 -17.51 0.42
C VAL A 95 3.00 -17.43 -0.57
N TYR A 96 3.25 -16.99 -1.80
CA TYR A 96 2.24 -16.74 -2.83
C TYR A 96 2.23 -17.81 -3.91
N GLN A 97 1.07 -17.99 -4.55
CA GLN A 97 0.96 -18.71 -5.82
C GLN A 97 1.18 -17.76 -7.01
N GLU A 98 1.58 -18.31 -8.16
CA GLU A 98 1.61 -17.54 -9.40
C GLU A 98 0.17 -17.21 -9.84
N LEU A 99 -0.02 -16.02 -10.38
CA LEU A 99 -1.31 -15.55 -10.91
C LEU A 99 -1.59 -16.17 -12.29
N ASP A 100 -2.82 -16.64 -12.48
CA ASP A 100 -3.33 -16.99 -13.80
C ASP A 100 -3.75 -15.71 -14.55
N LYS A 101 -2.81 -15.19 -15.35
CA LYS A 101 -3.02 -13.98 -16.15
C LYS A 101 -4.13 -14.10 -17.18
N SER A 102 -4.54 -15.31 -17.56
CA SER A 102 -5.68 -15.48 -18.48
C SER A 102 -7.01 -15.04 -17.85
N GLN A 103 -7.07 -15.04 -16.50
CA GLN A 103 -8.21 -14.55 -15.73
C GLN A 103 -8.12 -13.06 -15.39
N LEU A 104 -7.04 -12.37 -15.78
CA LEU A 104 -6.80 -10.97 -15.48
C LEU A 104 -6.71 -10.09 -16.75
N PRO A 105 -7.70 -10.12 -17.67
CA PRO A 105 -7.65 -9.33 -18.90
C PRO A 105 -7.58 -7.82 -18.67
N ASN A 106 -7.95 -7.32 -17.48
CA ASN A 106 -7.88 -5.91 -17.12
C ASN A 106 -6.47 -5.44 -16.70
N MET A 107 -5.46 -6.33 -16.61
CA MET A 107 -4.06 -5.92 -16.42
C MET A 107 -3.56 -4.98 -17.53
N LYS A 108 -4.18 -5.01 -18.72
CA LYS A 108 -3.90 -4.08 -19.81
C LYS A 108 -4.12 -2.60 -19.46
N ASN A 109 -4.86 -2.31 -18.38
CA ASN A 109 -5.17 -0.95 -17.93
C ASN A 109 -4.07 -0.37 -17.02
N LEU A 110 -3.14 -1.21 -16.54
CA LEU A 110 -2.05 -0.80 -15.65
C LEU A 110 -1.06 0.11 -16.39
N ASP A 111 -0.49 1.07 -15.65
CA ASP A 111 0.53 1.96 -16.19
C ASP A 111 1.82 1.18 -16.47
N PRO A 112 2.29 1.11 -17.73
CA PRO A 112 3.50 0.36 -18.08
C PRO A 112 4.76 0.90 -17.41
N ASP A 113 4.84 2.20 -17.10
CA ASP A 113 6.01 2.80 -16.45
C ASP A 113 6.08 2.38 -14.97
N LEU A 114 4.93 2.32 -14.28
CA LEU A 114 4.85 1.80 -12.91
C LEU A 114 5.13 0.28 -12.87
N MET A 115 4.60 -0.47 -13.84
CA MET A 115 4.87 -1.91 -13.94
C MET A 115 6.35 -2.19 -14.19
N ALA A 116 7.05 -1.36 -14.98
CA ALA A 116 8.49 -1.50 -15.20
C ALA A 116 9.31 -1.31 -13.91
N GLN A 117 8.88 -0.42 -13.01
CA GLN A 117 9.51 -0.22 -11.70
C GLN A 117 9.31 -1.44 -10.77
N LEU A 118 8.23 -2.21 -10.97
CA LEU A 118 7.89 -3.40 -10.18
C LEU A 118 8.59 -4.68 -10.65
N GLU A 119 9.28 -4.66 -11.79
CA GLU A 119 10.04 -5.84 -12.30
C GLU A 119 11.13 -6.31 -11.33
N THR A 120 11.69 -5.41 -10.52
CA THR A 120 12.68 -5.77 -9.49
C THR A 120 12.05 -6.40 -8.24
N VAL A 121 10.73 -6.19 -8.05
CA VAL A 121 9.95 -6.68 -6.91
C VAL A 121 9.35 -8.06 -7.23
N ASP A 122 8.65 -8.16 -8.35
CA ASP A 122 7.97 -9.37 -8.84
C ASP A 122 8.12 -9.45 -10.37
N PRO A 123 9.19 -10.09 -10.88
CA PRO A 123 9.49 -10.13 -12.30
C PRO A 123 8.31 -10.65 -13.15
N GLY A 124 7.92 -9.84 -14.13
CA GLY A 124 6.78 -10.08 -15.00
C GLY A 124 5.43 -10.03 -14.30
N ALA A 125 5.30 -9.50 -13.08
CA ALA A 125 4.06 -9.55 -12.28
C ALA A 125 3.52 -10.99 -12.17
N ALA A 126 4.38 -11.90 -11.72
CA ALA A 126 4.08 -13.32 -11.66
C ALA A 126 3.18 -13.68 -10.47
N HIS A 127 3.25 -12.95 -9.35
CA HIS A 127 2.59 -13.28 -8.09
C HIS A 127 1.60 -12.21 -7.61
N ALA A 128 1.79 -10.95 -8.00
CA ALA A 128 0.97 -9.85 -7.51
C ALA A 128 0.65 -8.80 -8.58
N VAL A 129 -0.39 -8.01 -8.32
CA VAL A 129 -0.80 -6.87 -9.13
C VAL A 129 -0.87 -5.63 -8.24
N PRO A 130 -0.33 -4.46 -8.65
CA PRO A 130 -0.40 -3.27 -7.80
C PRO A 130 -1.85 -2.80 -7.64
N TYR A 131 -2.20 -2.41 -6.42
CA TYR A 131 -3.52 -1.89 -6.03
C TYR A 131 -3.52 -0.37 -6.00
N MET A 132 -2.64 0.17 -5.18
CA MET A 132 -2.45 1.59 -4.92
C MET A 132 -0.96 1.84 -4.70
N TRP A 133 -0.55 3.08 -4.85
CA TRP A 133 0.83 3.49 -4.65
C TRP A 133 0.90 4.86 -3.99
N GLY A 134 2.08 5.16 -3.47
CA GLY A 134 2.38 6.47 -2.93
C GLY A 134 3.87 6.63 -2.74
N THR A 135 4.24 7.64 -1.97
CA THR A 135 5.64 8.02 -1.81
C THR A 135 6.01 8.12 -0.34
N ASN A 136 7.31 8.00 -0.06
CA ASN A 136 7.87 8.48 1.19
C ASN A 136 8.17 9.95 1.00
N GLY A 137 7.74 10.83 1.89
CA GLY A 137 7.93 12.26 1.70
C GLY A 137 7.87 12.99 3.01
N ILE A 138 7.45 14.24 2.94
CA ILE A 138 7.49 15.15 4.08
C ILE A 138 6.07 15.59 4.40
N GLY A 139 5.54 15.11 5.51
CA GLY A 139 4.35 15.67 6.15
C GLY A 139 4.75 16.78 7.09
N TYR A 140 4.05 17.91 7.07
CA TYR A 140 4.38 19.04 7.91
C TYR A 140 3.17 19.87 8.31
N ASN A 141 3.23 20.46 9.50
CA ASN A 141 2.30 21.48 9.97
C ASN A 141 2.66 22.81 9.31
N VAL A 142 1.80 23.28 8.41
CA VAL A 142 2.03 24.46 7.56
C VAL A 142 2.30 25.69 8.42
N ASP A 143 1.43 25.97 9.39
CA ASP A 143 1.51 27.19 10.20
C ASP A 143 2.77 27.21 11.07
N LYS A 144 3.16 26.08 11.68
CA LYS A 144 4.36 25.99 12.52
C LYS A 144 5.63 26.10 11.71
N VAL A 145 5.69 25.46 10.55
CA VAL A 145 6.88 25.55 9.67
C VAL A 145 7.04 26.98 9.15
N THR A 146 5.98 27.60 8.67
CA THR A 146 6.00 29.01 8.20
C THR A 146 6.37 29.97 9.32
N ALA A 147 5.87 29.77 10.55
CA ALA A 147 6.22 30.61 11.68
C ALA A 147 7.72 30.56 12.06
N ILE A 148 8.39 29.43 11.83
CA ILE A 148 9.80 29.21 12.21
C ILE A 148 10.75 29.58 11.07
N LEU A 149 10.41 29.21 9.84
CA LEU A 149 11.29 29.33 8.68
C LEU A 149 10.91 30.46 7.72
N GLY A 150 9.71 31.03 7.86
CA GLY A 150 9.14 32.01 6.94
C GLY A 150 8.44 31.38 5.74
N GLU A 151 7.84 32.23 4.90
CA GLU A 151 7.10 31.83 3.67
C GLU A 151 8.01 31.11 2.65
N ASP A 152 9.32 31.41 2.65
CA ASP A 152 10.30 30.81 1.73
C ASP A 152 10.87 29.48 2.26
N ALA A 153 10.20 28.84 3.22
CA ALA A 153 10.62 27.55 3.76
C ALA A 153 10.75 26.51 2.62
N PRO A 154 11.81 25.68 2.60
CA PRO A 154 12.04 24.72 1.52
C PRO A 154 11.15 23.46 1.67
N VAL A 155 9.84 23.64 1.85
CA VAL A 155 8.85 22.57 2.12
C VAL A 155 8.67 21.59 0.95
N ASN A 156 9.19 21.94 -0.23
CA ASN A 156 9.22 21.10 -1.41
C ASN A 156 10.56 20.40 -1.66
N SER A 157 11.41 20.33 -0.64
CA SER A 157 12.75 19.77 -0.76
C SER A 157 13.12 18.97 0.49
N TRP A 158 13.93 17.94 0.27
CA TRP A 158 14.60 17.22 1.35
C TRP A 158 15.48 18.11 2.23
N ASP A 159 15.85 19.30 1.76
CA ASP A 159 16.47 20.36 2.55
C ASP A 159 15.78 20.61 3.89
N LEU A 160 14.44 20.46 3.96
CA LEU A 160 13.69 20.70 5.19
C LEU A 160 14.16 19.82 6.37
N VAL A 161 14.64 18.60 6.08
CA VAL A 161 15.02 17.61 7.09
C VAL A 161 16.48 17.17 6.99
N PHE A 162 17.14 17.32 5.84
CA PHE A 162 18.53 16.91 5.62
C PHE A 162 19.54 18.06 5.63
N LYS A 163 19.13 19.33 5.60
CA LYS A 163 20.04 20.45 5.89
C LYS A 163 20.10 20.74 7.39
N PRO A 164 21.26 20.58 8.05
CA PRO A 164 21.38 20.80 9.50
C PRO A 164 20.93 22.21 9.95
N GLU A 165 21.23 23.25 9.16
CA GLU A 165 20.84 24.63 9.47
C GLU A 165 19.32 24.88 9.38
N VAL A 166 18.58 24.02 8.68
CA VAL A 166 17.11 24.06 8.59
C VAL A 166 16.50 23.17 9.67
N ALA A 167 16.94 21.91 9.73
CA ALA A 167 16.44 20.92 10.68
C ALA A 167 16.61 21.38 12.14
N SER A 168 17.73 22.01 12.48
CA SER A 168 17.98 22.51 13.85
C SER A 168 16.99 23.57 14.32
N LYS A 169 16.43 24.38 13.41
CA LYS A 169 15.38 25.37 13.74
C LYS A 169 14.05 24.67 14.03
N LEU A 170 13.71 23.67 13.22
CA LEU A 170 12.50 22.88 13.35
C LEU A 170 12.53 21.88 14.52
N ALA A 171 13.72 21.57 15.05
CA ALA A 171 13.86 20.74 16.26
C ALA A 171 13.00 21.26 17.44
N SER A 172 12.78 22.58 17.51
CA SER A 172 11.94 23.23 18.53
C SER A 172 10.46 22.83 18.47
N CYS A 173 9.93 22.55 17.27
CA CYS A 173 8.56 22.10 17.06
C CYS A 173 8.45 20.59 16.84
N GLY A 174 9.58 19.90 16.64
CA GLY A 174 9.68 18.45 16.60
C GLY A 174 9.72 17.89 15.17
N ILE A 175 10.79 17.14 14.88
CA ILE A 175 10.96 16.35 13.66
C ILE A 175 10.85 14.86 14.01
N SER A 176 10.03 14.13 13.27
CA SER A 176 10.00 12.67 13.26
C SER A 176 10.60 12.13 11.96
N MET A 177 11.24 10.96 12.03
CA MET A 177 11.62 10.17 10.86
C MET A 177 11.14 8.73 11.02
N LEU A 178 10.94 8.03 9.91
CA LEU A 178 10.59 6.60 9.92
C LEU A 178 11.66 5.81 10.69
N ASP A 179 11.23 4.81 11.50
CA ASP A 179 12.17 3.83 12.05
C ASP A 179 12.45 2.72 11.03
N SER A 180 13.03 3.12 9.91
CA SER A 180 13.39 2.23 8.81
C SER A 180 14.73 2.63 8.24
N GLY A 181 15.74 1.82 8.53
CA GLY A 181 17.08 2.03 7.97
C GLY A 181 17.10 1.92 6.46
N ASP A 182 16.26 1.08 5.87
CA ASP A 182 16.18 0.96 4.42
C ASP A 182 15.59 2.22 3.80
N ASP A 183 14.45 2.73 4.29
CA ASP A 183 13.82 3.93 3.73
C ASP A 183 14.69 5.19 3.92
N MET A 184 15.22 5.37 5.13
CA MET A 184 15.98 6.59 5.47
C MET A 184 17.34 6.64 4.77
N MET A 185 18.03 5.51 4.66
CA MET A 185 19.30 5.46 3.92
C MET A 185 19.09 5.66 2.42
N THR A 186 18.02 5.09 1.85
CA THR A 186 17.67 5.26 0.44
C THR A 186 17.31 6.72 0.13
N SER A 187 16.52 7.36 0.99
CA SER A 187 16.17 8.78 0.87
C SER A 187 17.40 9.69 0.98
N ALA A 188 18.31 9.40 1.91
CA ALA A 188 19.58 10.10 2.07
C ALA A 188 20.49 9.95 0.85
N LEU A 189 20.61 8.74 0.27
CA LEU A 189 21.37 8.50 -0.97
C LEU A 189 20.79 9.32 -2.13
N GLY A 190 19.48 9.28 -2.32
CA GLY A 190 18.80 10.04 -3.37
C GLY A 190 19.03 11.55 -3.24
N TYR A 191 18.94 12.09 -2.02
CA TYR A 191 19.23 13.51 -1.75
C TYR A 191 20.69 13.90 -2.09
N LEU A 192 21.65 13.00 -1.82
CA LEU A 192 23.06 13.20 -2.17
C LEU A 192 23.35 13.07 -3.67
N GLY A 193 22.34 12.80 -4.50
CA GLY A 193 22.50 12.53 -5.94
C GLY A 193 23.21 11.21 -6.23
N LEU A 194 23.23 10.30 -5.25
CA LEU A 194 23.75 8.94 -5.40
C LEU A 194 22.62 8.01 -5.85
N ASP A 195 23.01 6.82 -6.34
CA ASP A 195 22.05 5.75 -6.61
C ASP A 195 21.32 5.36 -5.30
N PRO A 196 19.99 5.54 -5.22
CA PRO A 196 19.21 5.20 -4.03
C PRO A 196 19.32 3.70 -3.66
N ASN A 197 19.55 2.85 -4.65
CA ASN A 197 19.74 1.41 -4.50
C ASN A 197 21.23 1.01 -4.39
N SER A 198 22.14 1.96 -4.14
CA SER A 198 23.56 1.67 -4.02
C SER A 198 23.85 0.63 -2.93
N THR A 199 24.69 -0.32 -3.29
CA THR A 199 25.22 -1.37 -2.40
C THR A 199 26.67 -1.12 -2.01
N LYS A 200 27.27 -0.01 -2.48
CA LYS A 200 28.67 0.33 -2.21
C LYS A 200 28.82 0.85 -0.79
N THR A 201 29.82 0.31 -0.08
CA THR A 201 30.11 0.74 1.30
C THR A 201 30.41 2.23 1.42
N GLU A 202 31.05 2.84 0.42
CA GLU A 202 31.33 4.28 0.39
C GLU A 202 30.04 5.11 0.37
N ASP A 203 29.11 4.79 -0.53
CA ASP A 203 27.86 5.52 -0.68
C ASP A 203 27.01 5.40 0.59
N LEU A 204 26.90 4.19 1.14
CA LEU A 204 26.18 3.95 2.39
C LEU A 204 26.77 4.73 3.57
N LYS A 205 28.10 4.90 3.63
CA LYS A 205 28.72 5.73 4.66
C LYS A 205 28.40 7.22 4.49
N LYS A 206 28.34 7.73 3.26
CA LYS A 206 27.94 9.12 3.01
C LYS A 206 26.49 9.37 3.45
N ALA A 207 25.59 8.43 3.19
CA ALA A 207 24.22 8.50 3.68
C ALA A 207 24.12 8.47 5.22
N GLU A 208 24.93 7.61 5.87
CA GLU A 208 25.05 7.59 7.33
C GLU A 208 25.54 8.94 7.89
N GLU A 209 26.60 9.51 7.29
CA GLU A 209 27.16 10.81 7.70
C GLU A 209 26.12 11.94 7.58
N LEU A 210 25.34 11.95 6.50
CA LEU A 210 24.23 12.90 6.33
C LEU A 210 23.19 12.74 7.44
N LEU A 211 22.72 11.52 7.69
CA LEU A 211 21.70 11.26 8.72
C LEU A 211 22.21 11.60 10.13
N LEU A 212 23.48 11.32 10.43
CA LEU A 212 24.11 11.72 11.69
C LEU A 212 24.19 13.24 11.83
N SER A 213 24.43 13.98 10.74
CA SER A 213 24.53 15.45 10.77
C SER A 213 23.24 16.15 11.22
N VAL A 214 22.08 15.50 11.06
CA VAL A 214 20.77 16.02 11.47
C VAL A 214 20.19 15.30 12.69
N ARG A 215 20.86 14.27 13.20
CA ARG A 215 20.35 13.38 14.25
C ARG A 215 19.91 14.12 15.51
N ASP A 216 20.67 15.13 15.95
CA ASP A 216 20.35 15.91 17.16
C ASP A 216 19.09 16.78 16.99
N SER A 217 18.64 17.01 15.76
CA SER A 217 17.40 17.73 15.46
C SER A 217 16.16 16.82 15.45
N VAL A 218 16.36 15.50 15.37
CA VAL A 218 15.27 14.51 15.28
C VAL A 218 14.79 14.14 16.69
N LYS A 219 13.50 14.35 16.93
CA LYS A 219 12.83 14.10 18.22
C LYS A 219 12.72 12.61 18.51
N TYR A 220 12.34 11.81 17.51
CA TYR A 220 12.28 10.36 17.60
C TYR A 220 12.26 9.70 16.21
N PHE A 221 12.51 8.39 16.20
CA PHE A 221 12.32 7.52 15.04
C PHE A 221 11.14 6.59 15.32
N HIS A 222 10.09 6.65 14.50
CA HIS A 222 8.92 5.78 14.62
C HIS A 222 8.11 5.79 13.33
N SER A 223 7.57 4.64 12.93
CA SER A 223 6.90 4.48 11.64
C SER A 223 5.36 4.53 11.70
N SER A 224 4.76 5.12 12.74
CA SER A 224 3.29 5.23 12.84
C SER A 224 2.80 6.27 13.85
N ARG A 225 3.50 6.40 14.99
CA ARG A 225 3.21 7.44 16.01
C ARG A 225 3.13 8.85 15.43
N TYR A 226 3.90 9.15 14.37
CA TYR A 226 3.92 10.47 13.77
C TYR A 226 2.56 10.90 13.20
N ILE A 227 1.66 9.96 12.88
CA ILE A 227 0.30 10.27 12.39
C ILE A 227 -0.47 11.07 13.44
N SER A 228 -0.57 10.53 14.66
CA SER A 228 -1.27 11.20 15.77
C SER A 228 -0.53 12.46 16.23
N ASP A 229 0.81 12.40 16.30
CA ASP A 229 1.60 13.53 16.77
C ASP A 229 1.55 14.71 15.75
N LEU A 230 1.45 14.45 14.44
CA LEU A 230 1.17 15.50 13.44
C LEU A 230 -0.25 16.05 13.60
N ALA A 231 -1.27 15.18 13.64
CA ALA A 231 -2.69 15.57 13.73
C ALA A 231 -3.00 16.45 14.95
N ASN A 232 -2.35 16.15 16.09
CA ASN A 232 -2.47 16.94 17.33
C ASN A 232 -1.53 18.16 17.37
N GLY A 233 -0.61 18.29 16.42
CA GLY A 233 0.41 19.32 16.41
C GLY A 233 1.54 19.13 17.44
N ASP A 234 1.75 17.92 17.97
CA ASP A 234 2.86 17.59 18.88
C ASP A 234 4.24 17.55 18.19
N ILE A 235 4.23 17.39 16.87
CA ILE A 235 5.38 17.59 15.97
C ILE A 235 4.98 18.52 14.81
N CYS A 236 5.96 19.09 14.13
CA CYS A 236 5.73 19.97 12.98
C CYS A 236 6.21 19.37 11.66
N VAL A 237 7.09 18.38 11.67
CA VAL A 237 7.58 17.71 10.46
C VAL A 237 7.73 16.22 10.72
N ALA A 238 7.29 15.40 9.78
CA ALA A 238 7.54 13.97 9.73
C ALA A 238 8.02 13.57 8.34
N VAL A 239 9.11 12.80 8.29
CA VAL A 239 9.39 11.95 7.13
C VAL A 239 8.53 10.71 7.26
N GLY A 240 7.64 10.47 6.30
CA GLY A 240 6.61 9.43 6.42
C GLY A 240 5.97 9.06 5.09
N PHE A 241 5.06 8.09 5.14
CA PHE A 241 4.28 7.64 3.99
C PHE A 241 3.22 8.68 3.63
N SER A 242 2.99 8.94 2.34
CA SER A 242 1.98 9.92 1.89
C SER A 242 0.61 9.68 2.51
N GLY A 243 0.17 8.43 2.48
CA GLY A 243 -1.11 7.98 3.04
C GLY A 243 -1.31 8.30 4.52
N ASP A 244 -0.29 8.02 5.33
CA ASP A 244 -0.28 8.31 6.76
C ASP A 244 -0.39 9.82 7.06
N VAL A 245 0.23 10.65 6.20
CA VAL A 245 0.15 12.12 6.35
C VAL A 245 -1.23 12.63 5.95
N PHE A 246 -1.85 12.07 4.91
CA PHE A 246 -3.23 12.39 4.55
C PHE A 246 -4.20 12.00 5.66
N GLN A 247 -4.02 10.83 6.29
CA GLN A 247 -4.80 10.46 7.48
C GLN A 247 -4.59 11.43 8.64
N ALA A 248 -3.36 11.91 8.87
CA ALA A 248 -3.10 12.91 9.89
C ALA A 248 -3.82 14.24 9.59
N ALA A 249 -3.83 14.67 8.33
CA ALA A 249 -4.55 15.86 7.88
C ALA A 249 -6.07 15.73 8.07
N ALA A 250 -6.66 14.62 7.62
CA ALA A 250 -8.08 14.34 7.80
C ALA A 250 -8.49 14.33 9.28
N ARG A 251 -7.72 13.65 10.15
CA ARG A 251 -7.98 13.61 11.59
C ARG A 251 -7.88 15.00 12.24
N ALA A 252 -6.97 15.85 11.78
CA ALA A 252 -6.84 17.22 12.27
C ALA A 252 -8.06 18.08 11.87
N GLU A 253 -8.54 17.93 10.63
CA GLU A 253 -9.74 18.59 10.13
C GLU A 253 -10.99 18.14 10.90
N GLU A 254 -11.21 16.83 11.03
CA GLU A 254 -12.33 16.24 11.79
C GLU A 254 -12.35 16.66 13.26
N SER A 255 -11.17 16.85 13.86
CA SER A 255 -11.05 17.28 15.25
C SER A 255 -11.27 18.79 15.44
N GLU A 256 -11.42 19.56 14.36
CA GLU A 256 -11.56 21.02 14.35
C GLU A 256 -10.51 21.74 15.22
N ASN A 257 -9.31 21.16 15.34
CA ASN A 257 -8.29 21.62 16.30
C ASN A 257 -7.40 22.75 15.74
N GLY A 258 -7.64 23.17 14.49
CA GLY A 258 -6.93 24.24 13.79
C GLY A 258 -5.54 23.85 13.30
N VAL A 259 -5.17 22.57 13.31
CA VAL A 259 -3.89 22.09 12.78
C VAL A 259 -4.00 21.90 11.27
N ASN A 260 -3.23 22.68 10.51
CA ASN A 260 -3.12 22.56 9.06
C ASN A 260 -1.92 21.70 8.67
N ILE A 261 -2.16 20.55 8.03
CA ILE A 261 -1.13 19.59 7.63
C ILE A 261 -1.10 19.51 6.10
N ALA A 262 0.11 19.56 5.55
CA ALA A 262 0.36 19.30 4.14
C ALA A 262 1.38 18.17 3.97
N TYR A 263 1.31 17.50 2.83
CA TYR A 263 2.30 16.55 2.37
C TYR A 263 3.02 17.08 1.14
N THR A 264 4.33 16.85 1.04
CA THR A 264 5.08 17.13 -0.18
C THR A 264 5.93 15.95 -0.60
N ILE A 265 5.93 15.69 -1.91
CA ILE A 265 6.93 14.90 -2.60
C ILE A 265 8.13 15.81 -2.91
N PRO A 266 9.31 15.57 -2.32
CA PRO A 266 10.47 16.44 -2.54
C PRO A 266 10.89 16.48 -4.02
N LYS A 267 11.23 17.68 -4.51
CA LYS A 267 11.58 17.93 -5.93
C LYS A 267 12.81 17.15 -6.42
N GLU A 268 13.67 16.73 -5.49
CA GLU A 268 14.83 15.89 -5.77
C GLU A 268 14.43 14.46 -6.16
N GLY A 269 13.21 14.03 -5.85
CA GLY A 269 12.74 12.66 -5.98
C GLY A 269 12.75 11.92 -4.65
N THR A 270 12.04 10.80 -4.61
CA THR A 270 11.87 9.99 -3.41
C THR A 270 11.46 8.57 -3.72
N GLN A 271 11.44 7.73 -2.70
CA GLN A 271 10.97 6.37 -2.76
C GLN A 271 9.49 6.30 -3.13
N LEU A 272 9.21 5.47 -4.12
CA LEU A 272 7.91 5.00 -4.56
C LEU A 272 7.65 3.63 -3.91
N TRP A 273 6.49 3.48 -3.29
CA TRP A 273 6.03 2.21 -2.76
C TRP A 273 4.68 1.86 -3.38
N PHE A 274 4.40 0.56 -3.39
CA PHE A 274 3.17 -0.01 -3.92
C PHE A 274 2.61 -1.00 -2.93
N ASP A 275 1.30 -0.99 -2.76
CA ASP A 275 0.58 -2.09 -2.13
C ASP A 275 0.04 -3.03 -3.20
N MET A 276 0.22 -4.32 -2.98
CA MET A 276 0.22 -5.32 -4.03
C MET A 276 -0.82 -6.41 -3.72
N MET A 277 -1.88 -6.54 -4.52
CA MET A 277 -2.82 -7.65 -4.40
C MET A 277 -2.12 -8.96 -4.77
N ALA A 278 -2.01 -9.87 -3.81
CA ALA A 278 -1.40 -11.18 -3.98
C ALA A 278 -2.32 -12.28 -3.43
N ILE A 279 -2.21 -13.48 -4.01
CA ILE A 279 -2.99 -14.66 -3.62
C ILE A 279 -2.09 -15.60 -2.82
N PRO A 280 -2.34 -15.82 -1.51
CA PRO A 280 -1.59 -16.80 -0.72
C PRO A 280 -1.61 -18.19 -1.37
N LYS A 281 -0.53 -18.95 -1.21
CA LYS A 281 -0.42 -20.30 -1.77
C LYS A 281 -1.44 -21.29 -1.20
N ASP A 282 -1.96 -20.99 -0.01
CA ASP A 282 -2.98 -21.75 0.71
C ASP A 282 -4.39 -21.14 0.61
N ALA A 283 -4.60 -20.19 -0.31
CA ALA A 283 -5.89 -19.56 -0.56
C ALA A 283 -6.98 -20.62 -0.84
N PRO A 284 -8.09 -20.66 -0.07
CA PRO A 284 -9.16 -21.62 -0.28
C PRO A 284 -9.95 -21.41 -1.57
N ASN A 285 -10.05 -20.19 -2.08
CA ASN A 285 -10.88 -19.78 -3.23
C ASN A 285 -10.08 -18.94 -4.26
N PRO A 286 -9.03 -19.49 -4.91
CA PRO A 286 -8.17 -18.73 -5.80
C PRO A 286 -8.89 -18.19 -7.05
N GLU A 287 -9.91 -18.86 -7.58
CA GLU A 287 -10.69 -18.38 -8.74
C GLU A 287 -11.50 -17.12 -8.38
N ASN A 288 -12.10 -17.08 -7.19
CA ASN A 288 -12.80 -15.91 -6.67
C ASN A 288 -11.82 -14.74 -6.45
N ALA A 289 -10.60 -15.05 -5.99
CA ALA A 289 -9.55 -14.05 -5.82
C ALA A 289 -9.16 -13.40 -7.15
N HIS A 290 -8.95 -14.18 -8.22
CA HIS A 290 -8.69 -13.63 -9.55
C HIS A 290 -9.86 -12.77 -10.06
N THR A 291 -11.10 -13.21 -9.80
CA THR A 291 -12.30 -12.46 -10.17
C THR A 291 -12.32 -11.07 -9.51
N PHE A 292 -12.01 -11.00 -8.21
CA PHE A 292 -11.93 -9.73 -7.48
C PHE A 292 -10.76 -8.86 -7.94
N ILE A 293 -9.56 -9.42 -8.11
CA ILE A 293 -8.41 -8.67 -8.64
C ILE A 293 -8.75 -8.07 -10.01
N ASN A 294 -9.33 -8.86 -10.92
CA ASN A 294 -9.74 -8.38 -12.22
C ASN A 294 -10.86 -7.33 -12.17
N TYR A 295 -11.76 -7.41 -11.18
CA TYR A 295 -12.80 -6.41 -10.92
C TYR A 295 -12.18 -5.07 -10.49
N ILE A 296 -11.24 -5.08 -9.54
CA ILE A 296 -10.52 -3.88 -9.09
C ILE A 296 -9.74 -3.23 -10.24
N LEU A 297 -9.19 -4.01 -11.17
CA LEU A 297 -8.46 -3.49 -12.34
C LEU A 297 -9.34 -2.79 -13.39
N ARG A 298 -10.66 -2.66 -13.15
CA ARG A 298 -11.54 -1.85 -14.00
C ARG A 298 -11.38 -0.36 -13.68
N PRO A 299 -11.26 0.52 -14.70
CA PRO A 299 -11.17 1.96 -14.49
C PRO A 299 -12.33 2.53 -13.64
N ASP A 300 -13.55 2.07 -13.92
CA ASP A 300 -14.77 2.54 -13.24
C ASP A 300 -14.93 2.00 -11.80
N VAL A 301 -14.09 1.04 -11.41
CA VAL A 301 -14.06 0.52 -10.03
C VAL A 301 -12.96 1.21 -9.23
N VAL A 302 -11.75 1.34 -9.77
CA VAL A 302 -10.62 1.88 -9.00
C VAL A 302 -10.61 3.40 -8.90
N ALA A 303 -11.18 4.13 -9.87
CA ALA A 303 -11.26 5.59 -9.78
C ALA A 303 -12.08 6.06 -8.55
N PRO A 304 -13.31 5.57 -8.31
CA PRO A 304 -14.04 5.90 -7.08
C PRO A 304 -13.33 5.50 -5.79
N ILE A 305 -12.53 4.42 -5.82
CA ILE A 305 -11.68 4.06 -4.68
C ILE A 305 -10.65 5.15 -4.43
N THR A 306 -9.90 5.57 -5.45
CA THR A 306 -8.95 6.68 -5.36
C THR A 306 -9.64 7.96 -4.86
N ASP A 307 -10.83 8.26 -5.39
CA ASP A 307 -11.57 9.46 -5.00
C ASP A 307 -11.95 9.46 -3.51
N TYR A 308 -12.26 8.29 -2.98
CA TYR A 308 -12.64 8.12 -1.58
C TYR A 308 -11.45 8.10 -0.63
N VAL A 309 -10.38 7.36 -0.98
CA VAL A 309 -9.24 7.13 -0.08
C VAL A 309 -8.11 8.14 -0.25
N ALA A 310 -8.12 8.91 -1.34
CA ALA A 310 -7.07 9.87 -1.72
C ALA A 310 -5.67 9.26 -1.93
N TYR A 311 -5.61 8.04 -2.49
CA TYR A 311 -4.35 7.42 -2.95
C TYR A 311 -4.34 7.25 -4.46
N ALA A 312 -3.17 7.41 -5.06
CA ALA A 312 -2.98 7.17 -6.47
C ALA A 312 -3.06 5.67 -6.77
N ASN A 313 -3.80 5.34 -7.83
CA ASN A 313 -3.88 3.98 -8.35
C ASN A 313 -2.94 3.78 -9.56
N PRO A 314 -2.51 2.53 -9.85
CA PRO A 314 -1.62 2.22 -10.95
C PRO A 314 -2.37 2.00 -12.27
N ASN A 315 -3.67 2.30 -12.35
CA ASN A 315 -4.51 2.09 -13.53
C ASN A 315 -4.54 3.37 -14.37
N LYS A 316 -3.69 3.44 -15.40
CA LYS A 316 -3.56 4.61 -16.28
C LYS A 316 -4.88 4.98 -16.97
N ALA A 317 -5.71 3.98 -17.27
CA ALA A 317 -7.01 4.20 -17.89
C ALA A 317 -8.05 4.78 -16.90
N ALA A 318 -7.85 4.60 -15.59
CA ALA A 318 -8.70 5.19 -14.56
C ALA A 318 -8.51 6.70 -14.41
N ASN A 319 -7.39 7.27 -14.85
CA ASN A 319 -7.12 8.71 -14.76
C ASN A 319 -8.21 9.58 -15.41
N GLU A 320 -8.93 9.08 -16.43
CA GLU A 320 -10.04 9.81 -17.05
C GLU A 320 -11.30 9.91 -16.16
N LEU A 321 -11.37 9.11 -15.09
CA LEU A 321 -12.53 8.96 -14.21
C LEU A 321 -12.26 9.45 -12.78
N VAL A 322 -11.00 9.65 -12.39
CA VAL A 322 -10.62 10.21 -11.09
C VAL A 322 -11.02 11.68 -11.02
N ASP A 323 -11.48 12.12 -9.85
CA ASP A 323 -11.81 13.52 -9.59
C ASP A 323 -10.62 14.44 -9.99
N PRO A 324 -10.84 15.48 -10.82
CA PRO A 324 -9.79 16.41 -11.19
C PRO A 324 -9.07 17.06 -10.01
N GLU A 325 -9.70 17.25 -8.86
CA GLU A 325 -9.04 17.81 -7.66
C GLU A 325 -7.99 16.84 -7.12
N ILE A 326 -8.26 15.53 -7.14
CA ILE A 326 -7.33 14.49 -6.69
C ILE A 326 -6.27 14.21 -7.76
N LEU A 327 -6.68 14.09 -9.03
CA LEU A 327 -5.77 13.80 -10.15
C LEU A 327 -4.75 14.93 -10.38
N ASN A 328 -5.11 16.17 -10.08
CA ASN A 328 -4.21 17.32 -10.24
C ASN A 328 -3.49 17.71 -8.93
N ASP A 329 -3.69 16.99 -7.83
CA ASP A 329 -2.93 17.20 -6.61
C ASP A 329 -1.53 16.57 -6.75
N PRO A 330 -0.44 17.35 -6.82
CA PRO A 330 0.91 16.83 -6.97
C PRO A 330 1.41 16.04 -5.74
N ALA A 331 0.71 16.12 -4.61
CA ALA A 331 0.97 15.30 -3.43
C ALA A 331 0.47 13.85 -3.60
N ILE A 332 -0.54 13.64 -4.46
CA ILE A 332 -1.14 12.34 -4.77
C ILE A 332 -0.64 11.85 -6.13
N TYR A 333 -0.83 12.65 -7.18
CA TYR A 333 -0.39 12.43 -8.56
C TYR A 333 0.74 13.41 -8.93
N PRO A 334 2.00 13.12 -8.60
CA PRO A 334 3.15 13.95 -8.97
C PRO A 334 3.27 14.20 -10.47
N THR A 335 3.90 15.32 -10.79
CA THR A 335 4.20 15.69 -12.18
C THR A 335 5.14 14.69 -12.86
N ASP A 336 5.11 14.63 -14.19
CA ASP A 336 6.02 13.80 -14.99
C ASP A 336 7.52 14.02 -14.66
N GLU A 337 7.89 15.24 -14.27
CA GLU A 337 9.27 15.55 -13.88
C GLU A 337 9.63 14.87 -12.55
N VAL A 338 8.73 14.91 -11.58
CA VAL A 338 8.92 14.25 -10.27
C VAL A 338 8.85 12.74 -10.44
N MET A 339 7.90 12.22 -11.22
CA MET A 339 7.75 10.79 -11.53
C MET A 339 9.05 10.16 -12.03
N LYS A 340 9.82 10.86 -12.88
CA LYS A 340 11.11 10.38 -13.40
C LYS A 340 12.22 10.29 -12.34
N LYS A 341 12.03 10.93 -11.19
CA LYS A 341 12.97 10.92 -10.06
C LYS A 341 12.50 10.01 -8.93
N LEU A 342 11.33 9.38 -9.07
CA LEU A 342 10.85 8.38 -8.13
C LEU A 342 11.52 7.04 -8.40
N TYR A 343 11.72 6.26 -7.35
CA TYR A 343 12.40 4.97 -7.42
C TYR A 343 11.79 3.97 -6.46
N VAL A 344 11.74 2.70 -6.86
CA VAL A 344 11.39 1.60 -5.95
C VAL A 344 12.66 1.19 -5.19
N ALA A 345 12.54 1.03 -3.87
CA ALA A 345 13.62 0.47 -3.06
C ALA A 345 13.84 -1.00 -3.42
N GLU A 346 15.07 -1.34 -3.80
CA GLU A 346 15.44 -2.70 -4.16
C GLU A 346 15.99 -3.49 -2.96
N PRO A 347 15.75 -4.81 -2.88
CA PRO A 347 16.39 -5.65 -1.90
C PRO A 347 17.92 -5.60 -2.01
N ARG A 348 18.59 -5.21 -0.92
CA ARG A 348 20.06 -5.19 -0.88
C ARG A 348 20.63 -6.58 -0.58
N PRO A 349 21.78 -6.95 -1.18
CA PRO A 349 22.52 -8.14 -0.77
C PRO A 349 22.88 -8.10 0.73
N LEU A 350 22.93 -9.26 1.38
CA LEU A 350 23.15 -9.38 2.83
C LEU A 350 24.36 -8.59 3.35
N ALA A 351 25.44 -8.48 2.57
CA ALA A 351 26.61 -7.70 2.95
C ALA A 351 26.32 -6.19 3.06
N ALA A 352 25.60 -5.63 2.09
CA ALA A 352 25.16 -4.23 2.10
C ALA A 352 24.08 -4.01 3.17
N GLN A 353 23.15 -4.95 3.32
CA GLN A 353 22.11 -4.87 4.36
C GLN A 353 22.70 -4.78 5.77
N ARG A 354 23.75 -5.56 6.07
CA ARG A 354 24.46 -5.48 7.35
C ARG A 354 25.14 -4.13 7.58
N ILE A 355 25.51 -3.42 6.53
CA ILE A 355 26.03 -2.05 6.63
C ILE A 355 24.87 -1.13 6.98
N VAL A 356 23.79 -1.14 6.20
CA VAL A 356 22.57 -0.36 6.45
C VAL A 356 22.07 -0.53 7.88
N THR A 357 21.91 -1.76 8.37
CA THR A 357 21.46 -2.02 9.74
C THR A 357 22.40 -1.42 10.80
N ARG A 358 23.73 -1.52 10.61
CA ARG A 358 24.68 -0.95 11.56
C ARG A 358 24.71 0.57 11.52
N SER A 359 24.67 1.15 10.32
CA SER A 359 24.57 2.59 10.09
C SER A 359 23.31 3.14 10.73
N TRP A 360 22.16 2.49 10.51
CA TRP A 360 20.90 2.92 11.10
C TRP A 360 20.90 2.85 12.64
N ASN A 361 21.46 1.78 13.22
CA ASN A 361 21.59 1.69 14.67
C ASN A 361 22.47 2.80 15.25
N ARG A 362 23.56 3.18 14.57
CA ARG A 362 24.41 4.32 14.95
C ARG A 362 23.69 5.66 14.83
N VAL A 363 22.96 5.88 13.73
CA VAL A 363 22.10 7.06 13.57
C VAL A 363 21.12 7.14 14.73
N LYS A 364 20.36 6.09 15.03
CA LYS A 364 19.38 6.11 16.13
C LYS A 364 20.03 6.37 17.50
N SER A 365 21.19 5.78 17.78
CA SER A 365 21.90 5.98 19.05
C SER A 365 22.67 7.30 19.13
N GLY A 366 22.88 8.00 18.01
CA GLY A 366 23.70 9.22 17.94
C GLY A 366 25.20 8.96 18.11
N GLN A 367 25.68 7.81 17.62
CA GLN A 367 27.08 7.35 17.78
C GLN A 367 27.88 7.33 16.49
#